data_AF-A0A0D6M5Z8-F1
#
_entry.id   AF-A0A0D6M5Z8-F1
#
_cell.length_a   1.000
_cell.length_b   1.000
_cell.length_c   1.000
_cell.angle_alpha   90.00
_cell.angle_beta   90.00
_cell.angle_gamma   90.00
#
_symmetry.space_group_name_H-M   'P 1'
#
loop_
_entity.id
_entity.type
_entity.pdbx_description
1 polymer ?
#
loop_
_entity_poly.entity_id
_entity_poly.type
_entity_poly.pdbx_seq_one_letter_code
_entity_poly.pdbx_strand_id
1 'polypeptide(L)'
;MVAHNGEINTLRGNINLMRAREGVMSSSLYKDDLMKLYPVVEEGLTDSGCFDNVCEFLVKAGQRSLPEAAMTMVPEAWEKDEVSLVYL
;
A
#
# COMPACT_ATOMS: atom_id res chain seq x y z
N MET A 1 6.91 2.26 -10.06
CA MET A 1 6.50 3.61 -9.61
C MET A 1 7.41 4.22 -8.54
N VAL A 2 8.08 3.40 -7.73
CA VAL A 2 8.87 3.81 -6.56
C VAL A 2 10.30 3.27 -6.67
N ALA A 3 11.27 4.05 -6.21
CA ALA A 3 12.59 3.57 -5.84
C ALA A 3 12.71 3.69 -4.33
N HIS A 4 13.06 2.59 -3.65
CA HIS A 4 13.18 2.54 -2.20
C HIS A 4 14.65 2.37 -1.82
N ASN A 5 15.09 3.16 -0.85
CA ASN A 5 16.41 3.05 -0.23
C ASN A 5 16.20 2.76 1.25
N GLY A 6 16.59 1.56 1.67
CA GLY A 6 16.34 1.03 3.00
C GLY A 6 15.89 -0.43 2.94
N GLU A 7 15.40 -0.94 4.07
CA GLU A 7 14.84 -2.29 4.18
C GLU A 7 13.50 -2.26 4.93
N ILE A 8 12.49 -2.94 4.39
CA ILE A 8 11.18 -3.07 5.05
C ILE A 8 11.18 -4.31 5.96
N ASN A 9 11.44 -4.08 7.24
CA ASN A 9 11.56 -5.15 8.23
C ASN A 9 10.23 -5.88 8.57
N THR A 10 9.09 -5.34 8.17
CA THR A 10 7.75 -5.91 8.43
C THR A 10 7.14 -6.64 7.23
N LEU A 11 7.95 -6.93 6.20
CA LEU A 11 7.51 -7.42 4.89
C LEU A 11 6.50 -8.57 4.95
N ARG A 12 6.81 -9.66 5.67
CA ARG A 12 5.92 -10.83 5.74
C ARG A 12 4.55 -10.50 6.33
N GLY A 13 4.49 -9.63 7.33
CA GLY A 13 3.24 -9.17 7.93
C GLY A 13 2.41 -8.36 6.94
N ASN A 14 3.06 -7.46 6.20
CA ASN A 14 2.42 -6.62 5.20
C ASN A 14 1.85 -7.43 4.04
N ILE A 15 2.61 -8.41 3.53
CA ILE A 15 2.14 -9.33 2.47
C ILE A 15 0.91 -10.11 2.92
N ASN A 16 0.97 -10.70 4.12
CA ASN A 16 -0.15 -11.47 4.67
C ASN A 16 -1.40 -10.60 4.87
N LEU A 17 -1.24 -9.36 5.32
CA LEU A 17 -2.35 -8.43 5.50
C LEU A 17 -2.96 -8.01 4.15
N MET A 18 -2.13 -7.81 3.12
CA MET A 18 -2.61 -7.50 1.76
C MET A 18 -3.40 -8.69 1.19
N ARG A 19 -2.89 -9.91 1.32
CA ARG A 19 -3.59 -11.16 0.96
C ARG A 19 -4.94 -11.30 1.67
N ALA A 20 -5.00 -11.04 2.97
CA ALA A 20 -6.26 -11.09 3.72
C ALA A 20 -7.28 -10.06 3.21
N ARG A 21 -6.81 -8.87 2.80
CA ARG A 21 -7.67 -7.81 2.24
C ARG A 21 -8.23 -8.19 0.86
N GLU A 22 -7.52 -8.94 0.03
CA GLU A 22 -8.00 -9.41 -1.28
C GLU A 22 -9.35 -10.12 -1.19
N GLY A 23 -9.62 -10.85 -0.10
CA GLY A 23 -10.90 -11.56 0.10
C GLY A 23 -12.10 -10.68 0.50
N VAL A 24 -11.88 -9.42 0.84
CA VAL A 24 -12.94 -8.50 1.33
C VAL A 24 -12.97 -7.16 0.59
N MET A 25 -12.04 -6.92 -0.33
CA MET A 25 -12.00 -5.70 -1.13
C MET A 25 -13.11 -5.68 -2.18
N SER A 26 -13.65 -4.50 -2.42
CA SER A 26 -14.64 -4.24 -3.49
C SER A 26 -14.30 -2.93 -4.19
N SER A 27 -14.60 -2.83 -5.48
CA SER A 27 -14.38 -1.61 -6.26
C SER A 27 -15.60 -1.29 -7.11
N SER A 28 -16.06 -0.04 -7.08
CA SER A 28 -17.10 0.45 -7.97
C SER A 28 -16.63 0.56 -9.43
N LEU A 29 -15.32 0.77 -9.64
CA LEU A 29 -14.69 0.88 -10.95
C LEU A 29 -14.49 -0.49 -11.60
N TYR A 30 -13.90 -1.43 -10.86
CA TYR A 30 -13.54 -2.75 -11.40
C TYR A 30 -14.60 -3.82 -11.16
N LYS A 31 -15.49 -3.66 -10.17
CA LYS A 31 -16.52 -4.64 -9.82
C LYS A 31 -15.92 -6.06 -9.72
N ASP A 32 -16.48 -7.03 -10.44
CA ASP A 32 -16.03 -8.42 -10.47
C ASP A 32 -14.64 -8.59 -11.10
N ASP A 33 -14.20 -7.64 -11.94
CA ASP A 33 -12.89 -7.65 -12.57
C ASP A 33 -11.75 -7.30 -11.60
N LEU A 34 -12.06 -6.83 -10.38
CA LEU A 34 -11.05 -6.54 -9.37
C LEU A 34 -10.19 -7.78 -9.06
N MET A 35 -10.77 -8.98 -9.15
CA MET A 35 -10.04 -10.23 -8.90
C MET A 35 -8.92 -10.50 -9.93
N LYS A 36 -8.97 -9.86 -11.11
CA LYS A 36 -7.89 -9.95 -12.12
C LYS A 36 -6.61 -9.24 -11.68
N LEU A 37 -6.69 -8.35 -10.69
CA LEU A 37 -5.54 -7.65 -10.12
C LEU A 37 -4.89 -8.42 -8.96
N TYR A 38 -5.39 -9.62 -8.65
CA TYR A 38 -4.82 -10.47 -7.60
C TYR A 38 -3.91 -11.52 -8.21
N PRO A 39 -2.80 -11.89 -7.54
CA PRO A 39 -2.32 -11.32 -6.28
C PRO A 39 -1.85 -9.87 -6.40
N VAL A 40 -2.17 -9.00 -5.44
CA VAL A 40 -1.70 -7.59 -5.47
C VAL A 40 -0.18 -7.52 -5.31
N VAL A 41 0.37 -8.30 -4.37
CA VAL A 41 1.82 -8.48 -4.24
C VAL A 41 2.23 -9.77 -4.95
N GLU A 42 3.06 -9.68 -5.99
CA GLU A 42 3.58 -10.86 -6.69
C GLU A 42 4.59 -11.63 -5.82
N GLU A 43 4.71 -12.94 -6.06
CA GLU A 43 5.64 -13.78 -5.32
C GLU A 43 7.09 -13.60 -5.79
N GLY A 44 8.06 -13.77 -4.86
CA GLY A 44 9.48 -13.74 -5.18
C GLY A 44 10.07 -12.34 -5.43
N LEU A 45 9.30 -11.27 -5.21
CA LEU A 45 9.80 -9.91 -5.29
C LEU A 45 10.68 -9.53 -4.10
N THR A 46 11.54 -8.54 -4.33
CA THR A 46 12.23 -7.81 -3.25
C THR A 46 11.22 -7.04 -2.41
N ASP A 47 11.62 -6.61 -1.22
CA ASP A 47 10.79 -5.75 -0.36
C ASP A 47 10.30 -4.48 -1.07
N SER A 48 11.18 -3.89 -1.87
CA SER A 48 10.94 -2.69 -2.66
C SER A 48 10.00 -2.96 -3.84
N GLY A 49 10.10 -4.14 -4.46
CA GLY A 49 9.14 -4.59 -5.48
C GLY A 49 7.75 -4.82 -4.91
N CYS A 50 7.67 -5.46 -3.73
CA CYS A 50 6.41 -5.61 -2.99
C CYS A 50 5.78 -4.25 -2.65
N PHE A 51 6.59 -3.28 -2.24
CA PHE A 51 6.14 -1.92 -1.97
C PHE A 51 5.62 -1.25 -3.25
N ASP A 52 6.32 -1.39 -4.37
CA ASP A 52 5.91 -0.79 -5.64
C ASP A 52 4.55 -1.30 -6.12
N ASN A 53 4.33 -2.62 -6.04
CA ASN A 53 3.05 -3.26 -6.35
C ASN A 53 1.89 -2.66 -5.55
N VAL A 54 2.03 -2.56 -4.23
CA VAL A 54 0.96 -2.02 -3.38
C VAL A 54 0.74 -0.52 -3.64
N CYS A 55 1.82 0.24 -3.85
CA CYS A 55 1.74 1.66 -4.17
C CYS A 55 0.99 1.89 -5.50
N GLU A 56 1.36 1.14 -6.54
CA GLU A 56 0.67 1.19 -7.83
C GLU A 56 -0.79 0.78 -7.71
N PHE A 57 -1.08 -0.30 -6.97
CA PHE A 57 -2.45 -0.74 -6.73
C PHE A 57 -3.29 0.34 -6.04
N LEU A 58 -2.78 0.99 -4.98
CA LEU A 58 -3.49 2.06 -4.29
C LEU A 58 -3.74 3.28 -5.18
N VAL A 59 -2.78 3.64 -6.03
CA VAL A 59 -2.92 4.80 -6.93
C VAL A 59 -3.88 4.50 -8.09
N LYS A 60 -3.71 3.37 -8.76
CA LYS A 60 -4.46 3.02 -9.97
C LYS A 60 -5.83 2.43 -9.62
N ALA A 61 -5.84 1.35 -8.83
CA ALA A 61 -7.06 0.64 -8.50
C ALA A 61 -7.82 1.28 -7.33
N GLY A 62 -7.09 1.78 -6.33
CA GLY A 62 -7.62 2.48 -5.17
C GLY A 62 -7.97 3.94 -5.41
N GLN A 63 -7.67 4.50 -6.59
CA GLN A 63 -7.92 5.89 -6.99
C GLN A 63 -7.37 6.93 -6.00
N ARG A 64 -6.29 6.60 -5.28
CA ARG A 64 -5.60 7.53 -4.40
C ARG A 64 -4.58 8.36 -5.17
N SER A 65 -4.39 9.60 -4.77
CA SER A 65 -3.20 10.35 -5.18
C SER A 65 -1.94 9.68 -4.63
N LEU A 66 -0.79 9.94 -5.25
CA LEU A 66 0.49 9.40 -4.78
C LEU A 66 0.80 9.79 -3.31
N PRO A 67 0.55 11.04 -2.85
CA PRO A 67 0.72 11.40 -1.44
C PRO A 67 -0.19 10.59 -0.49
N GLU A 68 -1.47 10.39 -0.85
CA GLU A 68 -2.39 9.59 -0.03
C GLU A 68 -1.98 8.12 0.05
N ALA A 69 -1.51 7.55 -1.07
CA ALA A 69 -0.97 6.18 -1.10
C ALA A 69 0.28 6.06 -0.21
N ALA A 70 1.21 7.01 -0.31
CA ALA A 70 2.42 7.04 0.51
C ALA A 70 2.09 7.15 2.02
N MET A 71 1.23 8.09 2.42
CA MET A 71 0.81 8.24 3.82
C MET A 71 0.02 7.03 4.34
N THR A 72 -0.69 6.31 3.48
CA THR A 72 -1.35 5.05 3.88
C THR A 72 -0.32 3.97 4.21
N MET A 73 0.71 3.84 3.37
CA MET A 73 1.66 2.74 3.45
C MET A 73 2.75 2.97 4.51
N VAL A 74 3.20 4.21 4.64
CA VAL A 74 4.24 4.65 5.59
C VAL A 74 3.70 5.87 6.35
N PRO A 75 2.76 5.67 7.28
CA PRO A 75 2.24 6.77 8.07
C PRO A 75 3.32 7.30 9.02
N GLU A 76 3.25 8.60 9.29
CA GLU A 76 4.06 9.22 10.32
C GLU A 76 3.65 8.73 11.72
N ALA A 77 4.61 8.75 12.65
CA ALA A 77 4.32 8.49 14.05
C ALA A 77 3.63 9.71 14.65
N TRP A 78 2.30 9.67 14.74
CA TRP A 78 1.48 10.82 15.14
C TRP A 78 1.31 10.96 16.66
N GLU A 79 1.48 9.88 17.44
CA GLU A 79 1.23 9.93 18.88
C GLU A 79 2.38 10.63 19.61
N LYS A 80 2.08 11.73 20.32
CA LYS A 80 3.03 12.58 21.07
C LYS A 80 4.00 13.38 20.20
N ASP A 81 3.63 13.65 18.95
CA ASP A 81 4.35 14.59 18.11
C ASP A 81 3.85 16.03 18.39
N GLU A 82 4.69 16.85 19.03
CA GLU A 82 4.39 18.26 19.31
C GLU A 82 4.40 19.13 18.04
N VAL A 83 5.03 18.67 16.95
CA VAL A 83 5.19 19.42 15.70
C VAL A 83 4.03 19.15 14.73
N SER A 84 3.35 18.00 14.83
CA SER A 84 2.20 17.65 13.97
C SER A 84 0.96 18.54 14.16
N LEU A 85 0.89 19.31 15.26
CA LEU A 85 -0.25 20.20 15.53
C LEU A 85 -0.19 21.56 14.81
N VAL A 86 0.87 21.86 14.05
CA VAL A 86 1.10 23.20 13.48
C VAL A 86 0.76 23.31 11.98
N TYR A 87 0.38 22.22 11.32
CA TYR A 87 0.18 22.19 9.86
C TYR A 87 -1.15 21.58 9.36
N LEU A 88 -2.17 21.49 10.21
CA LEU A 88 -3.57 21.25 9.84
C LEU A 88 -4.46 22.36 10.40
#